data_AF-A0A953HXU0-F1
#
_entry.id   AF-A0A953HXU0-F1
#
_cell.length_a   1.000
_cell.length_b   1.000
_cell.length_c   1.000
_cell.angle_alpha   90.00
_cell.angle_beta   90.00
_cell.angle_gamma   90.00
#
_symmetry.space_group_name_H-M   'P 1'
#
loop_
_entity.id
_entity.type
_entity.pdbx_description
1 polymer ?
#
loop_
_entity_poly.entity_id
_entity_poly.type
_entity_poly.pdbx_seq_one_letter_code
_entity_poly.pdbx_strand_id
1 'polypeptide(L)'
;ASLQFQLKELQKMVYGAKRERFVPATADNQLNIFSEPESEEQTELESTTEEVSYTRKKKKKHRGRNAFPDHLPVEEQVIEPESTTAWDLCVALMKNGLLAKPTHGNIIRFAPPLVIQEEELNEGLDIIGRTFEEME
;
A
#
# COMPACT_ATOMS: atom_id res chain seq x y z
N ALA A 1 36.58 24.92 22.93
CA ALA A 1 35.51 25.07 21.91
C ALA A 1 35.68 24.07 20.76
N SER A 2 36.77 24.12 19.98
CA SER A 2 36.97 23.23 18.80
C SER A 2 36.96 21.73 19.13
N LEU A 3 37.70 21.30 20.17
CA LEU A 3 37.78 19.89 20.57
C LEU A 3 36.43 19.32 21.06
N GLN A 4 35.62 20.12 21.75
CA GLN A 4 34.28 19.72 22.20
C GLN A 4 33.31 19.56 21.03
N PHE A 5 33.47 20.36 19.98
CA PHE A 5 32.69 20.24 18.74
C PHE A 5 33.05 18.95 17.99
N GLN A 6 34.35 18.66 17.85
CA GLN A 6 34.84 17.42 17.22
C GLN A 6 34.39 16.16 17.99
N LEU A 7 34.43 16.20 19.33
CA LEU A 7 33.94 15.10 20.16
C LEU A 7 32.44 14.85 19.98
N LYS A 8 31.64 15.92 19.91
CA LYS A 8 30.19 15.83 19.68
C LYS A 8 29.87 15.28 18.28
N GLU A 9 30.67 15.64 17.28
CA GLU A 9 30.54 15.15 15.91
C GLU A 9 30.87 13.65 15.81
N LEU A 10 31.96 13.21 16.46
CA LEU A 10 32.31 11.79 16.58
C LEU A 10 31.25 11.00 17.36
N GLN A 11 30.76 11.52 18.48
CA GLN A 11 29.68 10.88 19.24
C GLN A 11 28.40 10.75 18.42
N LYS A 12 28.08 11.73 17.57
CA LYS A 12 26.94 11.64 16.63
C LYS A 12 27.21 10.63 15.50
N MET A 13 28.44 10.42 15.08
CA MET A 13 28.78 9.42 14.07
C MET A 13 28.74 7.99 14.63
N VAL A 14 29.15 7.82 15.89
CA VAL A 14 29.19 6.52 16.60
C VAL A 14 27.82 6.12 17.17
N TYR A 15 27.09 7.08 17.76
CA TYR A 15 25.84 6.83 18.48
C TYR A 15 24.61 7.52 17.87
N GLY A 16 24.79 8.33 16.83
CA GLY A 16 23.67 8.96 16.11
C GLY A 16 22.96 7.91 15.27
N ALA A 17 21.88 7.40 15.83
CA ALA A 17 20.95 6.43 15.28
C ALA A 17 20.92 6.38 13.74
N LYS A 18 21.61 5.38 13.17
CA LYS A 18 21.15 4.76 11.92
C LYS A 18 19.91 3.96 12.29
N ARG A 19 18.79 4.40 11.74
CA ARG A 19 17.46 3.91 12.06
C ARG A 19 17.32 2.45 11.67
N GLU A 20 17.38 1.57 12.66
CA GLU A 20 16.68 0.29 12.63
C GLU A 20 16.18 0.07 14.05
N ARG A 21 14.91 0.43 14.30
CA ARG A 21 14.23 -0.05 15.51
C ARG A 21 14.11 -1.55 15.33
N PHE A 22 15.02 -2.32 15.93
CA PHE A 22 14.79 -3.73 16.14
C PHE A 22 13.55 -3.85 17.03
N VAL A 23 12.46 -4.35 16.45
CA VAL A 23 11.25 -4.73 17.18
C VAL A 23 11.41 -6.20 17.53
N PRO A 24 11.53 -6.58 18.81
CA PRO A 24 11.55 -8.00 19.17
C PRO A 24 10.24 -8.65 18.70
N ALA A 25 10.34 -9.84 18.09
CA ALA A 25 9.23 -10.56 17.47
C ALA A 25 8.21 -11.15 18.47
N THR A 26 8.34 -10.87 19.75
CA THR A 26 7.40 -11.30 20.79
C THR A 26 6.99 -10.09 21.61
N ALA A 27 5.93 -9.42 21.15
CA ALA A 27 5.08 -8.67 22.07
C ALA A 27 4.29 -9.73 22.85
N ASP A 28 4.45 -9.77 24.17
CA ASP A 28 3.95 -10.83 25.07
C ASP A 28 2.42 -11.07 25.06
N ASN A 29 1.67 -10.38 24.19
CA ASN A 29 0.22 -10.50 24.03
C ASN A 29 -0.26 -10.50 22.56
N GLN A 30 0.61 -10.73 21.57
CA GLN A 30 0.16 -10.86 20.18
C GLN A 30 -0.21 -12.32 19.90
N LEU A 31 -1.51 -12.63 19.87
CA LEU A 31 -2.01 -13.95 19.49
C LEU A 31 -1.62 -14.24 18.03
N ASN A 32 -0.93 -15.35 17.81
CA ASN A 32 -0.61 -15.85 16.48
C ASN A 32 -1.91 -16.24 15.76
N ILE A 33 -2.08 -15.78 14.52
CA ILE A 33 -3.29 -15.99 13.71
C ILE A 33 -3.59 -17.48 13.41
N PHE A 34 -2.64 -18.38 13.71
CA PHE A 34 -2.70 -19.81 13.41
C PHE A 34 -2.62 -20.73 14.65
N SER A 35 -2.66 -20.20 15.87
CA SER A 35 -2.69 -21.05 17.08
C SER A 35 -4.11 -21.14 17.62
N GLU A 36 -4.70 -22.33 17.56
CA GLU A 36 -5.93 -22.66 18.30
C GLU A 36 -5.68 -22.54 19.81
N PRO A 37 -6.65 -22.04 20.59
CA PRO A 37 -6.46 -21.87 22.03
C PRO A 37 -6.74 -23.21 22.73
N GLU A 38 -5.71 -23.81 23.32
CA GLU A 38 -5.93 -24.69 24.47
C GLU A 38 -6.19 -23.83 25.71
N SER A 39 -7.26 -24.18 26.41
CA SER A 39 -7.67 -23.58 27.67
C SER A 39 -6.69 -23.96 28.77
N GLU A 40 -6.15 -22.98 29.52
CA GLU A 40 -6.12 -23.02 30.99
C GLU A 40 -5.53 -21.76 31.64
N GLU A 41 -6.25 -21.35 32.70
CA GLU A 41 -5.87 -20.62 33.92
C GLU A 41 -5.57 -19.10 33.92
N GLN A 42 -6.36 -18.44 34.76
CA GLN A 42 -6.41 -17.01 35.06
C GLN A 42 -5.21 -16.57 35.89
N THR A 43 -4.49 -15.53 35.44
CA THR A 43 -3.70 -14.67 36.34
C THR A 43 -4.25 -13.26 36.23
N GLU A 44 -4.97 -12.81 37.26
CA GLU A 44 -5.51 -11.46 37.37
C GLU A 44 -4.37 -10.45 37.57
N LEU A 45 -4.06 -9.69 36.52
CA LEU A 45 -3.30 -8.45 36.62
C LEU A 45 -4.27 -7.28 36.41
N GLU A 46 -4.58 -6.59 37.50
CA GLU A 46 -5.42 -5.40 37.53
C GLU A 46 -4.85 -4.31 36.60
N SER A 47 -5.46 -4.14 35.42
CA SER A 47 -5.14 -3.04 34.52
C SER A 47 -5.78 -1.75 35.05
N THR A 48 -4.98 -0.88 35.66
CA THR A 48 -5.40 0.49 35.98
C THR A 48 -5.76 1.22 34.69
N THR A 49 -7.05 1.44 34.45
CA THR A 49 -7.52 2.21 33.29
C THR A 49 -7.45 3.68 33.64
N GLU A 50 -6.50 4.40 33.06
CA GLU A 50 -6.42 5.87 33.18
C GLU A 50 -7.16 6.53 32.01
N GLU A 51 -8.22 7.29 32.30
CA GLU A 51 -8.88 8.13 31.28
C GLU A 51 -8.05 9.41 31.03
N VAL A 52 -7.26 9.38 29.96
CA VAL A 52 -6.52 10.57 29.50
C VAL A 52 -7.44 11.46 28.66
N SER A 53 -8.12 12.40 29.30
CA SER A 53 -8.81 13.49 28.60
C SER A 53 -7.80 14.59 28.23
N TYR A 54 -7.67 14.87 26.92
CA TYR A 54 -6.83 15.97 26.44
C TYR A 54 -7.61 16.85 25.47
N THR A 55 -7.45 18.16 25.60
CA THR A 55 -8.09 19.11 24.69
C THR A 55 -7.17 19.38 23.50
N ARG A 56 -7.60 19.00 22.29
CA ARG A 56 -6.88 19.34 21.05
C ARG A 56 -7.39 20.64 20.44
N LYS A 57 -6.50 21.60 20.19
CA LYS A 57 -6.81 22.75 19.34
C LYS A 57 -6.92 22.30 17.88
N LYS A 58 -8.14 22.28 17.33
CA LYS A 58 -8.37 22.01 15.89
C LYS A 58 -7.82 23.19 15.07
N LYS A 59 -7.03 22.89 14.03
CA LYS A 59 -6.60 23.90 13.06
C LYS A 59 -7.83 24.42 12.31
N LYS A 60 -7.90 25.74 12.08
CA LYS A 60 -8.94 26.34 11.23
C LYS A 60 -8.81 25.74 9.82
N LYS A 61 -9.94 25.34 9.21
CA LYS A 61 -9.98 24.96 7.79
C LYS A 61 -9.40 26.12 6.96
N HIS A 62 -8.54 25.83 5.99
CA HIS A 62 -7.96 26.86 5.14
C HIS A 62 -9.08 27.66 4.45
N ARG A 63 -8.96 29.00 4.44
CA ARG A 63 -9.98 29.96 3.97
C ARG A 63 -10.42 29.81 2.50
N GLY A 64 -9.83 28.89 1.74
CA GLY A 64 -10.13 28.64 0.33
C GLY A 64 -10.73 27.27 0.03
N ARG A 65 -11.07 26.47 1.04
CA ARG A 65 -11.69 25.14 0.86
C ARG A 65 -13.13 25.16 1.37
N ASN A 66 -13.99 25.88 0.66
CA ASN A 66 -15.44 25.73 0.83
C ASN A 66 -15.85 24.37 0.25
N ALA A 67 -16.81 23.69 0.86
CA ALA A 67 -17.38 22.49 0.27
C ALA A 67 -18.06 22.86 -1.06
N PHE A 68 -18.05 21.95 -2.03
CA PHE A 68 -18.81 22.15 -3.25
C PHE A 68 -20.30 22.28 -2.89
N PRO A 69 -21.06 23.21 -3.51
CA PRO A 69 -22.48 23.38 -3.23
C PRO A 69 -23.27 22.15 -3.67
N ASP A 70 -24.16 21.66 -2.80
CA ASP A 70 -24.93 20.42 -3.03
C ASP A 70 -25.93 20.51 -4.20
N HIS A 71 -26.24 21.71 -4.68
CA HIS A 71 -27.22 21.98 -5.74
C HIS A 71 -26.60 22.18 -7.13
N LEU A 72 -25.27 22.09 -7.25
CA LEU A 72 -24.60 22.23 -8.53
C LEU A 72 -24.63 20.88 -9.26
N PRO A 73 -25.11 20.81 -10.52
CA PRO A 73 -25.07 19.57 -11.28
C PRO A 73 -23.62 19.14 -11.49
N VAL A 74 -23.30 17.90 -11.08
CA VAL A 74 -22.02 17.25 -11.34
C VAL A 74 -22.21 16.39 -12.59
N GLU A 75 -21.68 16.86 -13.72
CA GLU A 75 -21.63 16.07 -14.95
C GLU A 75 -20.26 15.38 -15.02
N GLU A 76 -20.24 14.07 -14.86
CA GLU A 76 -19.05 13.26 -15.03
C GLU A 76 -18.90 12.90 -16.51
N GLN A 77 -18.07 13.64 -17.23
CA GLN A 77 -17.69 13.29 -18.59
C GLN A 77 -16.43 12.42 -18.56
N VAL A 78 -16.60 11.13 -18.86
CA VAL A 78 -15.47 10.21 -19.05
C VAL A 78 -14.94 10.43 -20.48
N ILE A 79 -13.81 11.12 -20.60
CA ILE A 79 -13.10 11.30 -21.86
C ILE A 79 -12.14 10.10 -22.02
N GLU A 80 -12.58 9.08 -22.76
CA GLU A 80 -11.72 7.96 -23.12
C GLU A 80 -10.87 8.29 -24.37
N PRO A 81 -9.60 7.89 -24.43
CA PRO A 81 -8.77 8.10 -25.62
C PRO A 81 -9.30 7.26 -26.80
N GLU A 82 -9.27 7.83 -28.02
CA GLU A 82 -9.85 7.26 -29.25
C GLU A 82 -9.24 5.93 -29.75
N SER A 83 -8.19 5.40 -29.09
CA SER A 83 -7.61 4.09 -29.45
C SER A 83 -8.21 2.97 -28.62
N THR A 84 -9.27 2.33 -29.12
CA THR A 84 -9.93 1.20 -28.43
C THR A 84 -9.05 -0.05 -28.38
N THR A 85 -8.07 -0.17 -29.28
CA THR A 85 -7.28 -1.40 -29.47
C THR A 85 -6.61 -1.91 -28.19
N ALA A 86 -6.02 -1.02 -27.37
CA ALA A 86 -5.38 -1.43 -26.13
C ALA A 86 -6.40 -1.83 -25.05
N TRP A 87 -7.57 -1.19 -25.04
CA TRP A 87 -8.66 -1.56 -24.14
C TRP A 87 -9.25 -2.90 -24.54
N ASP A 88 -9.54 -3.10 -25.82
CA ASP A 88 -10.09 -4.34 -26.38
C ASP A 88 -9.15 -5.53 -26.11
N LEU A 89 -7.84 -5.33 -26.27
CA LEU A 89 -6.83 -6.32 -25.91
C LEU A 89 -6.80 -6.60 -24.40
N CYS A 90 -6.93 -5.59 -23.52
CA CYS A 90 -7.04 -5.82 -22.08
C CYS A 90 -8.30 -6.61 -21.69
N VAL A 91 -9.42 -6.38 -22.39
CA VAL A 91 -10.65 -7.16 -22.19
C VAL A 91 -10.47 -8.61 -22.67
N ALA A 92 -9.77 -8.83 -23.79
CA ALA A 92 -9.43 -10.17 -24.27
C ALA A 92 -8.52 -10.92 -23.30
N LEU A 93 -7.46 -10.27 -22.81
CA LEU A 93 -6.55 -10.79 -21.78
C LEU A 93 -7.32 -11.19 -20.52
N MET A 94 -8.27 -10.36 -20.08
CA MET A 94 -9.12 -10.66 -18.91
C MET A 94 -9.96 -11.92 -19.11
N LYS A 95 -10.54 -12.13 -20.31
CA LYS A 95 -11.31 -13.35 -20.62
C LYS A 95 -10.43 -14.60 -20.59
N ASN A 96 -9.16 -14.46 -20.96
CA ASN A 96 -8.18 -15.55 -20.96
C ASN A 96 -7.44 -15.70 -19.63
N GLY A 97 -7.83 -14.93 -18.60
CA GLY A 97 -7.35 -15.09 -17.21
C GLY A 97 -6.21 -14.17 -16.80
N LEU A 98 -5.80 -13.21 -17.63
CA LEU A 98 -4.70 -12.29 -17.33
C LEU A 98 -5.19 -10.84 -17.20
N LEU A 99 -4.93 -10.21 -16.05
CA LEU A 99 -5.31 -8.82 -15.80
C LEU A 99 -4.21 -7.85 -16.22
N ALA A 100 -4.58 -6.81 -16.97
CA ALA A 100 -3.70 -5.74 -17.39
C ALA A 100 -4.43 -4.40 -17.46
N LYS A 101 -3.68 -3.30 -17.49
CA LYS A 101 -4.24 -1.94 -17.63
C LYS A 101 -3.64 -1.20 -18.83
N PRO A 102 -4.45 -0.56 -19.67
CA PRO A 102 -3.94 0.34 -20.69
C PRO A 102 -3.57 1.69 -20.09
N THR A 103 -2.52 2.30 -20.64
CA THR A 103 -1.99 3.60 -20.24
C THR A 103 -1.49 4.34 -21.47
N HIS A 104 -1.53 5.68 -21.43
CA HIS A 104 -1.09 6.53 -22.55
C HIS A 104 -1.67 6.10 -23.92
N GLY A 105 -2.94 5.69 -23.96
CA GLY A 105 -3.61 5.17 -25.16
C GLY A 105 -3.23 3.73 -25.46
N ASN A 106 -2.01 3.49 -25.96
CA ASN A 106 -1.60 2.22 -26.55
C ASN A 106 -0.61 1.37 -25.71
N ILE A 107 -0.28 1.77 -24.48
CA ILE A 107 0.71 1.07 -23.65
C ILE A 107 0.02 0.17 -22.62
N ILE A 108 0.24 -1.13 -22.70
CA ILE A 108 -0.29 -2.11 -21.73
C ILE A 108 0.71 -2.29 -20.58
N ARG A 109 0.23 -2.21 -19.34
CA ARG A 109 1.04 -2.43 -18.13
C ARG A 109 0.56 -3.66 -17.38
N PHE A 110 1.52 -4.54 -17.06
CA PHE A 110 1.36 -5.68 -16.17
C PHE A 110 1.94 -5.35 -14.80
N ALA A 111 1.25 -5.73 -13.73
CA ALA A 111 1.65 -5.49 -12.35
C ALA A 111 1.65 -6.80 -11.54
N PRO A 112 2.56 -7.74 -11.85
CA PRO A 112 2.65 -8.99 -11.12
C PRO A 112 3.13 -8.76 -9.66
N PRO A 113 2.74 -9.63 -8.71
CA PRO A 113 3.21 -9.55 -7.33
C PRO A 113 4.70 -9.92 -7.23
N LEU A 114 5.37 -9.47 -6.15
CA LEU A 114 6.80 -9.76 -5.93
C LEU A 114 7.11 -11.24 -5.64
N VAL A 115 6.08 -12.04 -5.33
CA VAL A 115 6.19 -13.46 -5.01
C VAL A 115 5.96 -14.37 -6.24
N ILE A 116 5.74 -13.78 -7.42
CA ILE A 116 5.47 -14.55 -8.66
C ILE A 116 6.65 -15.47 -8.99
N GLN A 117 6.34 -16.71 -9.38
CA GLN A 117 7.33 -17.71 -9.79
C GLN A 117 7.58 -17.69 -11.31
N GLU A 118 8.63 -18.38 -11.77
CA GLU A 118 8.99 -18.45 -13.19
C GLU A 118 7.92 -19.17 -14.02
N GLU A 119 7.31 -20.22 -13.45
CA GLU A 119 6.25 -20.99 -14.10
C GLU A 119 5.00 -20.13 -14.32
N GLU A 120 4.59 -19.36 -13.32
CA GLU A 120 3.44 -18.43 -13.41
C GLU A 120 3.71 -17.31 -14.42
N LEU A 121 4.96 -16.85 -14.52
CA LEU A 121 5.36 -15.85 -15.51
C LEU A 121 5.24 -16.43 -16.94
N ASN A 122 5.70 -17.66 -17.15
CA ASN A 122 5.61 -18.34 -18.44
C ASN A 122 4.15 -18.62 -18.83
N GLU A 123 3.30 -19.03 -17.89
CA GLU A 123 1.86 -19.17 -18.13
C GLU A 123 1.23 -17.83 -18.56
N GLY A 124 1.62 -16.73 -17.92
CA GLY A 124 1.22 -15.39 -18.32
C GLY A 124 1.64 -15.04 -19.75
N LEU A 125 2.86 -15.41 -20.16
CA LEU A 125 3.35 -15.21 -21.53
C LEU A 125 2.57 -16.06 -22.54
N ASP A 126 2.24 -17.30 -22.20
CA ASP A 126 1.43 -18.19 -23.05
C ASP A 126 0.01 -17.65 -23.26
N ILE A 127 -0.60 -17.08 -22.21
CA ILE A 127 -1.89 -16.40 -22.32
C ILE A 127 -1.78 -15.19 -23.26
N ILE A 128 -0.73 -14.38 -23.13
CA ILE A 128 -0.51 -13.23 -24.01
C ILE A 128 -0.38 -13.69 -25.47
N GLY A 129 0.45 -14.70 -25.75
CA GLY A 129 0.62 -15.25 -27.10
C GLY A 129 -0.72 -15.69 -27.70
N ARG A 130 -1.48 -16.49 -26.95
CA ARG A 130 -2.81 -16.98 -27.38
C ARG A 130 -3.79 -15.85 -27.64
N THR A 131 -3.83 -14.80 -26.81
CA THR A 131 -4.73 -13.66 -27.03
C THR A 131 -4.44 -12.91 -28.33
N PHE A 132 -3.16 -12.81 -28.72
CA PHE A 132 -2.80 -12.18 -29.98
C PHE A 132 -3.21 -13.04 -31.18
N GLU A 133 -3.03 -14.36 -31.10
CA GLU A 133 -3.47 -15.29 -32.16
C GLU A 133 -5.00 -15.29 -32.35
N GLU A 134 -5.77 -15.11 -31.27
CA GLU A 134 -7.24 -15.02 -31.34
C GLU A 134 -7.75 -13.70 -31.93
N MET A 135 -6.94 -12.65 -31.88
CA MET A 135 -7.28 -11.31 -32.36
C MET A 135 -6.81 -11.02 -33.80
N GLU A 136 -5.93 -11.86 -34.35
CA GLU A 136 -5.44 -11.81 -35.73
C GLU A 136 -6.43 -12.47 -36.71
#